data_AF-A0A957PB90-F1
#
_entry.id   AF-A0A957PB90-F1
#
_cell.length_a   1.000
_cell.length_b   1.000
_cell.length_c   1.000
_cell.angle_alpha   90.00
_cell.angle_beta   90.00
_cell.angle_gamma   90.00
#
_symmetry.space_group_name_H-M   'P 1'
#
loop_
_entity.id
_entity.type
_entity.pdbx_description
1 polymer ?
#
loop_
_entity_poly.entity_id
_entity_poly.type
_entity_poly.pdbx_seq_one_letter_code
_entity_poly.pdbx_strand_id
1 'polypeptide(L)'
;MYENANPTVSHNVIMNNDNAGIQSGTEVYSPSFGIYNNIFMGNQIALSALGDERPQVRCNDLWSNNTKFQNYPNAYGNATTTNRNGDPSDAFANIFLDPRFVDQSAQNFHISPHSPAMDAGCYHSDAYLTDIDGEPRPQHTAFDLGIDELPDDSPVARVELAADRSSQATGQTLWITATVIGKEGDNVANQLVTFSTDRGLLVDGIDSQVTNAAGMAGIQVTSQVTDDVTFTATADFRQGQTTISFYPGPPPVPSPLTATALTDHEVELTWADRAWDETEYQIERSPNGSYGWTNTAAVGADVTTYRDKEVDCNAYYYRVRAYRARDGSYSTYSNAAQDESGLCPPHPLSLTNYSPNWVSLRWQYEAPTLGT
;
A
#
# COMPACT_ATOMS: atom_id res chain seq x y z
N MET A 1 14.10 68.83 -13.35
CA MET A 1 14.59 67.59 -13.99
C MET A 1 13.61 66.54 -13.52
N TYR A 2 12.60 66.21 -14.33
CA TYR A 2 11.70 65.11 -14.02
C TYR A 2 12.41 63.86 -14.52
N GLU A 3 12.85 63.02 -13.59
CA GLU A 3 13.41 61.72 -13.95
C GLU A 3 12.29 60.90 -14.58
N ASN A 4 12.54 60.41 -15.80
CA ASN A 4 11.69 59.44 -16.48
C ASN A 4 11.78 58.10 -15.74
N ALA A 5 11.24 58.02 -14.53
CA ALA A 5 11.11 56.78 -13.80
C ALA A 5 9.95 55.99 -14.42
N ASN A 6 10.21 54.78 -14.91
CA ASN A 6 9.17 53.82 -15.30
C ASN A 6 9.03 52.81 -14.15
N PRO A 7 8.33 53.12 -13.04
CA PRO A 7 8.21 52.17 -11.95
C PRO A 7 7.48 50.91 -12.39
N THR A 8 7.80 49.79 -11.75
CA THR A 8 7.14 48.51 -11.97
C THR A 8 6.62 48.00 -10.63
N VAL A 9 5.34 47.64 -10.59
CA VAL A 9 4.71 46.93 -9.47
C VAL A 9 4.47 45.50 -9.91
N SER A 10 5.15 44.55 -9.26
CA SER A 10 5.06 43.14 -9.63
C SER A 10 5.21 42.19 -8.46
N HIS A 11 4.58 41.02 -8.56
CA HIS A 11 4.67 39.94 -7.58
C HIS A 11 4.15 40.33 -6.18
N ASN A 12 2.98 40.98 -6.14
CA ASN A 12 2.33 41.40 -4.89
C ASN A 12 0.95 40.77 -4.73
N VAL A 13 0.50 40.66 -3.48
CA VAL A 13 -0.91 40.47 -3.11
C VAL A 13 -1.43 41.79 -2.54
N ILE A 14 -2.40 42.40 -3.23
CA ILE A 14 -2.97 43.71 -2.89
C ILE A 14 -4.45 43.53 -2.60
N MET A 15 -4.83 43.64 -1.32
CA MET A 15 -6.17 43.23 -0.91
C MET A 15 -6.83 44.14 0.11
N ASN A 16 -8.17 44.10 0.10
CA ASN A 16 -9.05 44.76 1.08
C ASN A 16 -8.84 46.28 1.23
N ASN A 17 -8.50 46.97 0.14
CA ASN A 17 -8.45 48.43 0.14
C ASN A 17 -9.85 49.02 -0.02
N ASP A 18 -10.20 49.97 0.86
CA ASP A 18 -11.51 50.66 0.89
C ASP A 18 -11.79 51.50 -0.37
N ASN A 19 -10.76 51.82 -1.16
CA ASN A 19 -10.88 52.58 -2.40
C ASN A 19 -10.33 51.81 -3.61
N ALA A 20 -9.03 51.96 -3.92
CA ALA A 20 -8.39 51.28 -5.03
C ALA A 20 -7.18 50.49 -4.54
N GLY A 21 -6.95 49.30 -5.10
CA GLY A 21 -5.70 48.56 -4.89
C GLY A 21 -4.51 49.37 -5.41
N ILE A 22 -4.57 49.79 -6.68
CA ILE A 22 -3.68 50.82 -7.23
C ILE A 22 -4.51 51.86 -7.97
N GLN A 23 -4.19 53.13 -7.71
CA GLN A 23 -4.76 54.27 -8.40
C GLN A 23 -3.66 55.15 -8.97
N SER A 24 -3.76 55.43 -10.26
CA SER A 24 -2.84 56.35 -10.95
C SER A 24 -3.15 57.81 -10.61
N GLY A 25 -2.18 58.70 -10.81
CA GLY A 25 -2.31 60.13 -10.53
C GLY A 25 -3.17 60.85 -11.57
N THR A 26 -3.47 62.13 -11.31
CA THR A 26 -4.22 63.00 -12.25
C THR A 26 -3.30 63.82 -13.17
N GLU A 27 -1.98 63.62 -13.11
CA GLU A 27 -1.02 64.45 -13.83
C GLU A 27 -0.92 64.04 -15.31
N VAL A 28 -0.68 65.03 -16.18
CA VAL A 28 -0.78 64.91 -17.65
C VAL A 28 0.51 64.32 -18.28
N TYR A 29 1.57 64.12 -17.49
CA TYR A 29 2.89 63.73 -17.98
C TYR A 29 3.58 62.68 -17.10
N SER A 30 2.90 61.57 -16.83
CA SER A 30 3.58 60.42 -16.22
C SER A 30 4.05 59.45 -17.30
N PRO A 31 5.32 59.04 -17.29
CA PRO A 31 5.77 57.91 -18.09
C PRO A 31 4.97 56.66 -17.70
N SER A 32 4.73 55.78 -18.67
CA SER A 32 3.95 54.56 -18.48
C SER A 32 4.65 53.66 -17.45
N PHE A 33 3.95 53.33 -16.36
CA PHE A 33 4.43 52.40 -15.35
C PHE A 33 3.79 51.02 -15.52
N GLY A 34 4.52 49.98 -15.13
CA GLY A 34 4.14 48.59 -15.32
C GLY A 34 3.44 48.00 -14.10
N ILE A 35 2.38 47.22 -14.32
CA ILE A 35 1.69 46.42 -13.30
C ILE A 35 1.59 44.98 -13.82
N TYR A 36 2.45 44.09 -13.31
CA TYR A 36 2.59 42.72 -13.82
C TYR A 36 2.58 41.68 -12.70
N ASN A 37 2.02 40.50 -12.92
CA ASN A 37 2.17 39.36 -12.01
C ASN A 37 1.66 39.60 -10.57
N ASN A 38 0.65 40.46 -10.38
CA ASN A 38 0.06 40.73 -9.07
C ASN A 38 -1.28 40.03 -8.91
N ILE A 39 -1.68 39.79 -7.66
CA ILE A 39 -3.03 39.37 -7.28
C ILE A 39 -3.72 40.54 -6.56
N PHE A 40 -4.87 40.98 -7.08
CA PHE A 40 -5.75 41.97 -6.48
C PHE A 40 -7.01 41.28 -5.96
N MET A 41 -7.31 41.40 -4.67
CA MET A 41 -8.48 40.72 -4.08
C MET A 41 -9.27 41.55 -3.09
N GLY A 42 -10.59 41.54 -3.18
CA GLY A 42 -11.45 42.16 -2.17
C GLY A 42 -11.37 43.70 -2.08
N ASN A 43 -10.76 44.36 -3.06
CA ASN A 43 -10.71 45.82 -3.11
C ASN A 43 -12.03 46.38 -3.66
N GLN A 44 -12.36 47.62 -3.27
CA GLN A 44 -13.50 48.32 -3.87
C GLN A 44 -13.28 48.54 -5.38
N ILE A 45 -12.07 48.93 -5.77
CA ILE A 45 -11.58 48.94 -7.15
C ILE A 45 -10.21 48.23 -7.15
N ALA A 46 -9.95 47.26 -8.03
CA ALA A 46 -8.61 46.70 -8.14
C ALA A 46 -7.64 47.72 -8.74
N LEU A 47 -7.95 48.20 -9.95
CA LEU A 47 -7.12 49.15 -10.68
C LEU A 47 -7.92 50.36 -11.17
N SER A 48 -7.46 51.57 -10.84
CA SER A 48 -8.06 52.82 -11.30
C SER A 48 -7.02 53.69 -12.02
N ALA A 49 -7.35 54.15 -13.23
CA ALA A 49 -6.54 55.13 -13.94
C ALA A 49 -7.20 56.51 -13.87
N LEU A 50 -6.47 57.55 -13.48
CA LEU A 50 -6.94 58.92 -13.54
C LEU A 50 -6.15 59.73 -14.58
N GLY A 51 -6.73 60.85 -15.00
CA GLY A 51 -6.13 61.74 -16.00
C GLY A 51 -5.82 61.03 -17.33
N ASP A 52 -4.67 61.41 -17.91
CA ASP A 52 -4.18 60.86 -19.18
C ASP A 52 -3.21 59.68 -18.97
N GLU A 53 -2.98 59.24 -17.74
CA GLU A 53 -2.08 58.13 -17.44
C GLU A 53 -2.68 56.81 -17.92
N ARG A 54 -1.83 55.98 -18.55
CA ARG A 54 -2.21 54.64 -19.05
C ARG A 54 -1.16 53.62 -18.61
N PRO A 55 -1.32 53.04 -17.41
CA PRO A 55 -0.42 52.00 -16.92
C PRO A 55 -0.47 50.77 -17.84
N GLN A 56 0.67 50.10 -18.00
CA GLN A 56 0.72 48.81 -18.69
C GLN A 56 0.34 47.72 -17.71
N VAL A 57 -0.87 47.17 -17.87
CA VAL A 57 -1.39 46.14 -16.97
C VAL A 57 -1.48 44.82 -17.71
N ARG A 58 -0.72 43.80 -17.29
CA ARG A 58 -0.76 42.48 -17.93
C ARG A 58 -0.51 41.37 -16.92
N CYS A 59 -1.09 40.20 -17.17
CA CYS A 59 -0.83 39.00 -16.37
C CYS A 59 -1.03 39.26 -14.87
N ASN A 60 -2.15 39.86 -14.49
CA ASN A 60 -2.56 40.00 -13.10
C ASN A 60 -3.82 39.17 -12.86
N ASP A 61 -4.09 38.82 -11.61
CA ASP A 61 -5.37 38.25 -11.20
C ASP A 61 -6.18 39.30 -10.44
N LEU A 62 -7.42 39.55 -10.88
CA LEU A 62 -8.32 40.53 -10.26
C LEU A 62 -9.59 39.84 -9.76
N TRP A 63 -9.44 39.07 -8.68
CA TRP A 63 -10.50 38.26 -8.09
C TRP A 63 -11.31 38.98 -7.02
N SER A 64 -12.64 38.81 -7.03
CA SER A 64 -13.53 39.28 -5.95
C SER A 64 -13.39 40.78 -5.59
N ASN A 65 -13.00 41.62 -6.55
CA ASN A 65 -13.03 43.09 -6.39
C ASN A 65 -14.39 43.61 -6.87
N ASN A 66 -14.93 44.65 -6.24
CA ASN A 66 -16.23 45.22 -6.66
C ASN A 66 -16.16 45.81 -8.08
N THR A 67 -15.02 46.44 -8.41
CA THR A 67 -14.69 46.88 -9.78
C THR A 67 -13.29 46.40 -10.13
N LYS A 68 -13.13 45.66 -11.23
CA LYS A 68 -11.81 45.20 -11.70
C LYS A 68 -10.97 46.36 -12.21
N PHE A 69 -11.53 47.11 -13.16
CA PHE A 69 -10.88 48.22 -13.81
C PHE A 69 -11.80 49.44 -13.85
N GLN A 70 -11.31 50.58 -13.40
CA GLN A 70 -11.99 51.86 -13.51
C GLN A 70 -11.19 52.81 -14.43
N ASN A 71 -11.88 53.42 -15.40
CA ASN A 71 -11.31 54.32 -16.40
C ASN A 71 -10.21 53.69 -17.29
N TYR A 72 -10.25 52.37 -17.46
CA TYR A 72 -9.44 51.69 -18.48
C TYR A 72 -10.23 51.48 -19.77
N PRO A 73 -9.54 51.33 -20.93
CA PRO A 73 -10.17 50.92 -22.18
C PRO A 73 -10.96 49.61 -22.04
N ASN A 74 -12.04 49.46 -22.83
CA ASN A 74 -12.94 48.28 -22.80
C ASN A 74 -12.26 46.92 -23.05
N ALA A 75 -11.01 46.91 -23.53
CA ALA A 75 -10.23 45.68 -23.71
C ALA A 75 -9.79 45.06 -22.38
N TYR A 76 -9.74 45.84 -21.30
CA TYR A 76 -9.40 45.36 -19.96
C TYR A 76 -10.63 44.79 -19.25
N GLY A 77 -10.44 43.72 -18.47
CA GLY A 77 -11.49 43.18 -17.60
C GLY A 77 -12.52 42.28 -18.29
N ASN A 78 -12.48 42.17 -19.63
CA ASN A 78 -13.38 41.33 -20.41
C ASN A 78 -12.67 40.05 -20.86
N ALA A 79 -13.07 38.91 -20.30
CA ALA A 79 -12.46 37.60 -20.56
C ALA A 79 -12.82 37.07 -21.97
N THR A 80 -12.11 37.58 -22.98
CA THR A 80 -12.37 37.27 -24.41
C THR A 80 -11.36 36.30 -25.02
N THR A 81 -10.33 35.92 -24.27
CA THR A 81 -9.28 34.98 -24.69
C THR A 81 -8.88 34.09 -23.52
N THR A 82 -7.77 33.36 -23.67
CA THR A 82 -7.19 32.53 -22.62
C THR A 82 -5.73 32.91 -22.37
N ASN A 83 -5.28 32.81 -21.12
CA ASN A 83 -3.87 32.97 -20.78
C ASN A 83 -3.05 31.73 -21.20
N ARG A 84 -1.78 31.67 -20.79
CA ARG A 84 -0.87 30.54 -21.07
C ARG A 84 -1.39 29.21 -20.51
N ASN A 85 -2.06 29.23 -19.37
CA ASN A 85 -2.60 28.05 -18.71
C ASN A 85 -3.93 27.56 -19.34
N GLY A 86 -4.47 28.32 -20.29
CA GLY A 86 -5.79 28.05 -20.87
C GLY A 86 -6.95 28.63 -20.06
N ASP A 87 -6.67 29.40 -19.02
CA ASP A 87 -7.69 30.05 -18.19
C ASP A 87 -8.31 31.26 -18.90
N PRO A 88 -9.63 31.52 -18.73
CA PRO A 88 -10.26 32.71 -19.27
C PRO A 88 -9.58 34.00 -18.82
N SER A 89 -9.14 34.81 -19.78
CA SER A 89 -8.42 36.06 -19.54
C SER A 89 -8.87 37.17 -20.48
N ASP A 90 -8.55 38.42 -20.12
CA ASP A 90 -8.64 39.52 -21.08
C ASP A 90 -7.52 39.48 -22.13
N ALA A 91 -7.57 40.41 -23.09
CA ALA A 91 -6.60 40.51 -24.19
C ALA A 91 -5.15 40.76 -23.72
N PHE A 92 -4.95 41.06 -22.44
CA PHE A 92 -3.67 41.34 -21.80
C PHE A 92 -3.24 40.22 -20.85
N ALA A 93 -3.90 39.06 -20.91
CA ALA A 93 -3.71 37.90 -20.06
C ALA A 93 -3.99 38.15 -18.57
N ASN A 94 -4.77 39.19 -18.23
CA ASN A 94 -5.26 39.31 -16.86
C ASN A 94 -6.38 38.29 -16.65
N ILE A 95 -6.28 37.52 -15.58
CA ILE A 95 -7.30 36.55 -15.16
C ILE A 95 -8.16 37.14 -14.05
N PHE A 96 -9.27 36.45 -13.76
CA PHE A 96 -10.29 36.90 -12.81
C PHE A 96 -10.84 35.71 -12.02
N LEU A 97 -9.94 34.89 -11.47
CA LEU A 97 -10.26 33.58 -10.90
C LEU A 97 -9.80 33.54 -9.45
N ASP A 98 -10.37 32.65 -8.64
CA ASP A 98 -9.93 32.52 -7.25
C ASP A 98 -8.43 32.15 -7.18
N PRO A 99 -7.56 32.96 -6.55
CA PRO A 99 -6.13 32.67 -6.45
C PRO A 99 -5.83 31.47 -5.53
N ARG A 100 -6.81 30.95 -4.77
CA ARG A 100 -6.67 29.72 -3.97
C ARG A 100 -5.41 29.72 -3.10
N PHE A 101 -5.30 30.72 -2.22
CA PHE A 101 -4.26 30.75 -1.20
C PHE A 101 -4.38 29.57 -0.23
N VAL A 102 -3.26 29.11 0.32
CA VAL A 102 -3.20 27.97 1.26
C VAL A 102 -4.05 28.24 2.51
N ASP A 103 -3.89 29.40 3.15
CA ASP A 103 -4.76 29.82 4.26
C ASP A 103 -4.78 31.34 4.40
N GLN A 104 -5.67 31.98 3.63
CA GLN A 104 -5.86 33.42 3.67
C GLN A 104 -6.23 33.93 5.08
N SER A 105 -6.98 33.14 5.86
CA SER A 105 -7.47 33.55 7.19
C SER A 105 -6.33 33.63 8.22
N ALA A 106 -5.31 32.79 8.05
CA ALA A 106 -4.07 32.81 8.81
C ALA A 106 -2.99 33.72 8.22
N GLN A 107 -3.31 34.55 7.20
CA GLN A 107 -2.36 35.38 6.45
C GLN A 107 -1.27 34.57 5.73
N ASN A 108 -1.55 33.31 5.40
CA ASN A 108 -0.72 32.49 4.55
C ASN A 108 -1.14 32.68 3.08
N PHE A 109 -0.43 33.58 2.40
CA PHE A 109 -0.70 33.96 1.00
C PHE A 109 0.15 33.19 -0.01
N HIS A 110 0.74 32.07 0.40
CA HIS A 110 1.25 31.09 -0.57
C HIS A 110 0.10 30.59 -1.44
N ILE A 111 0.35 30.39 -2.71
CA ILE A 111 -0.65 29.86 -3.64
C ILE A 111 -0.67 28.33 -3.52
N SER A 112 -1.85 27.73 -3.68
CA SER A 112 -1.95 26.26 -3.68
C SER A 112 -1.50 25.68 -5.04
N PRO A 113 -1.13 24.38 -5.11
CA PRO A 113 -0.75 23.70 -6.36
C PRO A 113 -1.80 23.65 -7.47
N HIS A 114 -3.04 24.09 -7.20
CA HIS A 114 -4.13 24.17 -8.17
C HIS A 114 -4.63 25.61 -8.34
N SER A 115 -3.82 26.58 -7.94
CA SER A 115 -4.13 27.97 -8.15
C SER A 115 -4.10 28.32 -9.65
N PRO A 116 -5.08 29.06 -10.18
CA PRO A 116 -4.97 29.65 -11.50
C PRO A 116 -3.86 30.72 -11.57
N ALA A 117 -3.28 31.13 -10.44
CA ALA A 117 -2.11 31.99 -10.37
C ALA A 117 -0.79 31.27 -10.70
N MET A 118 -0.74 29.94 -10.54
CA MET A 118 0.45 29.15 -10.84
C MET A 118 0.75 29.20 -12.34
N ASP A 119 1.98 29.52 -12.74
CA ASP A 119 2.45 29.69 -14.11
C ASP A 119 1.66 30.70 -14.99
N ALA A 120 0.82 31.54 -14.39
CA ALA A 120 -0.03 32.48 -15.13
C ALA A 120 0.63 33.84 -15.41
N GLY A 121 1.80 34.10 -14.81
CA GLY A 121 2.56 35.32 -14.96
C GLY A 121 3.25 35.46 -16.32
N CYS A 122 3.74 36.66 -16.61
CA CYS A 122 4.55 36.94 -17.78
C CYS A 122 5.89 37.57 -17.43
N TYR A 123 6.83 37.40 -18.37
CA TYR A 123 8.15 38.01 -18.28
C TYR A 123 8.08 39.53 -18.34
N HIS A 124 8.80 40.19 -17.44
CA HIS A 124 9.13 41.62 -17.51
C HIS A 124 10.59 41.81 -17.08
N SER A 125 11.26 42.87 -17.58
CA SER A 125 12.70 43.07 -17.42
C SER A 125 13.16 43.38 -16.00
N ASP A 126 12.24 43.81 -15.14
CA ASP A 126 12.53 44.28 -13.77
C ASP A 126 12.08 43.27 -12.70
N ALA A 127 11.87 41.99 -13.08
CA ALA A 127 11.37 40.97 -12.16
C ALA A 127 12.38 40.70 -11.03
N TYR A 128 11.88 40.65 -9.80
CA TYR A 128 12.64 40.08 -8.69
C TYR A 128 12.88 38.60 -8.95
N LEU A 129 14.11 38.16 -8.78
CA LEU A 129 14.54 36.79 -9.11
C LEU A 129 14.36 35.80 -7.95
N THR A 130 13.81 36.25 -6.82
CA THR A 130 13.44 35.40 -5.69
C THR A 130 12.10 35.80 -5.13
N ASP A 131 11.35 34.85 -4.61
CA ASP A 131 10.08 35.07 -3.91
C ASP A 131 10.26 35.42 -2.42
N ILE A 132 9.15 35.38 -1.66
CA ILE A 132 9.12 35.74 -0.24
C ILE A 132 9.87 34.74 0.66
N ASP A 133 10.04 33.49 0.21
CA ASP A 133 10.75 32.43 0.93
C ASP A 133 12.22 32.31 0.47
N GLY A 134 12.60 33.10 -0.54
CA GLY A 134 13.95 33.16 -1.09
C GLY A 134 14.18 32.16 -2.22
N GLU A 135 13.12 31.60 -2.77
CA GLU A 135 13.14 30.61 -3.84
C GLU A 135 13.28 31.31 -5.19
N PRO A 136 14.07 30.78 -6.15
CA PRO A 136 14.28 31.42 -7.45
C PRO A 136 12.99 31.65 -8.23
N ARG A 137 12.93 32.72 -9.03
CA ARG A 137 11.87 33.00 -10.00
C ARG A 137 12.40 33.07 -11.43
N PRO A 138 11.63 32.58 -12.44
CA PRO A 138 10.46 31.74 -12.28
C PRO A 138 10.85 30.28 -11.94
N GLN A 139 9.94 29.56 -11.30
CA GLN A 139 9.93 28.09 -11.23
C GLN A 139 9.06 27.57 -12.39
N HIS A 140 9.05 26.26 -12.65
CA HIS A 140 8.30 25.66 -13.77
C HIS A 140 8.57 26.31 -15.15
N THR A 141 7.54 26.85 -15.81
CA THR A 141 7.58 27.34 -17.19
C THR A 141 7.30 28.84 -17.32
N ALA A 142 6.77 29.46 -16.26
CA ALA A 142 6.41 30.87 -16.19
C ALA A 142 6.45 31.35 -14.73
N PHE A 143 6.39 32.67 -14.53
CA PHE A 143 6.22 33.24 -13.19
C PHE A 143 4.85 32.90 -12.63
N ASP A 144 4.77 32.74 -11.32
CA ASP A 144 3.51 32.73 -10.60
C ASP A 144 3.00 34.15 -10.36
N LEU A 145 1.68 34.31 -10.24
CA LEU A 145 1.09 35.59 -9.80
C LEU A 145 1.18 35.69 -8.27
N GLY A 146 1.50 36.89 -7.77
CA GLY A 146 1.54 37.16 -6.34
C GLY A 146 2.93 37.01 -5.72
N ILE A 147 2.97 36.82 -4.40
CA ILE A 147 4.21 36.90 -3.60
C ILE A 147 5.02 35.61 -3.54
N ASP A 148 4.41 34.50 -3.94
CA ASP A 148 4.94 33.14 -3.87
C ASP A 148 5.33 32.66 -5.27
N GLU A 149 6.34 31.81 -5.38
CA GLU A 149 6.71 31.11 -6.61
C GLU A 149 6.81 29.62 -6.29
N LEU A 150 5.71 28.92 -6.50
CA LEU A 150 5.57 27.53 -6.12
C LEU A 150 6.69 26.69 -6.78
N PRO A 151 7.57 26.06 -5.98
CA PRO A 151 8.78 25.43 -6.50
C PRO A 151 8.48 24.23 -7.41
N ASP A 152 9.38 23.99 -8.39
CA ASP A 152 9.30 22.88 -9.36
C ASP A 152 9.45 21.51 -8.68
N ASP A 153 8.32 21.06 -8.15
CA ASP A 153 8.09 19.74 -7.60
C ASP A 153 6.80 19.21 -8.25
N SER A 154 6.94 18.72 -9.50
CA SER A 154 6.01 17.75 -10.11
C SER A 154 5.44 16.84 -9.02
N PRO A 155 4.10 16.61 -9.00
CA PRO A 155 3.30 16.52 -7.78
C PRO A 155 3.95 15.60 -6.76
N VAL A 156 4.07 16.04 -5.50
CA VAL A 156 4.66 15.20 -4.43
C VAL A 156 3.68 14.09 -4.11
N ALA A 157 3.69 13.06 -4.95
CA ALA A 157 3.02 11.82 -4.69
C ALA A 157 3.95 10.95 -3.84
N ARG A 158 3.40 10.29 -2.83
CA ARG A 158 4.09 9.16 -2.18
C ARG A 158 3.53 7.87 -2.75
N VAL A 159 4.36 6.84 -2.78
CA VAL A 159 3.91 5.48 -3.10
C VAL A 159 3.65 4.77 -1.78
N GLU A 160 2.41 4.38 -1.53
CA GLU A 160 2.06 3.52 -0.40
C GLU A 160 1.91 2.08 -0.90
N LEU A 161 2.57 1.13 -0.23
CA LEU A 161 2.36 -0.29 -0.50
C LEU A 161 1.40 -0.87 0.53
N ALA A 162 0.40 -1.58 0.04
CA ALA A 162 -0.41 -2.46 0.86
C ALA A 162 -0.12 -3.92 0.44
N ALA A 163 0.28 -4.69 1.43
CA ALA A 163 0.34 -6.14 1.37
C ALA A 163 -0.34 -6.65 2.64
N ASP A 164 -1.16 -7.70 2.53
CA ASP A 164 -1.79 -8.30 3.69
C ASP A 164 -0.70 -8.76 4.67
N ARG A 165 -0.69 -8.21 5.89
CA ARG A 165 0.38 -8.36 6.90
C ARG A 165 0.32 -9.70 7.63
N SER A 166 -0.11 -10.75 6.95
CA SER A 166 -0.13 -12.11 7.49
C SER A 166 1.15 -12.84 7.08
N SER A 167 1.77 -13.54 8.03
CA SER A 167 2.83 -14.51 7.79
C SER A 167 2.48 -15.42 6.60
N GLN A 168 3.25 -15.37 5.51
CA GLN A 168 2.98 -16.15 4.29
C GLN A 168 3.89 -17.38 4.24
N ALA A 169 3.37 -18.51 3.78
CA ALA A 169 4.19 -19.69 3.50
C ALA A 169 5.00 -19.50 2.21
N THR A 170 6.22 -20.03 2.14
CA THR A 170 6.97 -20.14 0.88
C THR A 170 6.12 -20.86 -0.19
N GLY A 171 6.14 -20.35 -1.43
CA GLY A 171 5.32 -20.86 -2.53
C GLY A 171 3.86 -20.38 -2.54
N GLN A 172 3.41 -19.67 -1.49
CA GLN A 172 2.11 -19.02 -1.48
C GLN A 172 2.14 -17.76 -2.34
N THR A 173 1.06 -17.55 -3.10
CA THR A 173 0.90 -16.37 -3.93
C THR A 173 0.22 -15.24 -3.17
N LEU A 174 0.75 -14.03 -3.31
CA LEU A 174 0.25 -12.81 -2.67
C LEU A 174 0.03 -11.70 -3.71
N TRP A 175 -0.94 -10.84 -3.46
CA TRP A 175 -1.12 -9.59 -4.19
C TRP A 175 -0.51 -8.42 -3.42
N ILE A 176 0.38 -7.69 -4.06
CA ILE A 176 0.94 -6.44 -3.55
C ILE A 176 0.35 -5.31 -4.38
N THR A 177 -0.24 -4.32 -3.73
CA THR A 177 -0.71 -3.11 -4.37
C THR A 177 0.17 -1.93 -4.00
N ALA A 178 0.40 -1.07 -4.97
CA ALA A 178 1.01 0.24 -4.80
C ALA A 178 -0.02 1.30 -5.17
N THR A 179 -0.28 2.24 -4.27
CA THR A 179 -1.12 3.40 -4.52
C THR A 179 -0.23 4.63 -4.64
N VAL A 180 -0.37 5.38 -5.74
CA VAL A 180 0.30 6.66 -5.92
C VAL A 180 -0.65 7.74 -5.41
N ILE A 181 -0.30 8.34 -4.27
CA ILE A 181 -1.15 9.29 -3.56
C ILE A 181 -0.55 10.68 -3.67
N GLY A 182 -1.26 11.62 -4.29
CA GLY A 182 -0.88 13.02 -4.45
C GLY A 182 -0.83 13.79 -3.13
N LYS A 183 -0.38 15.05 -3.21
CA LYS A 183 -0.27 15.97 -2.05
C LYS A 183 -1.61 16.19 -1.34
N GLU A 184 -2.73 16.12 -2.07
CA GLU A 184 -4.09 16.30 -1.55
C GLU A 184 -4.69 15.01 -0.98
N GLY A 185 -3.92 13.92 -0.93
CA GLY A 185 -4.40 12.60 -0.48
C GLY A 185 -5.22 11.84 -1.52
N ASP A 186 -5.28 12.34 -2.75
CA ASP A 186 -5.98 11.75 -3.88
C ASP A 186 -5.13 10.73 -4.64
N ASN A 187 -5.79 9.81 -5.33
CA ASN A 187 -5.13 8.78 -6.13
C ASN A 187 -4.72 9.34 -7.51
N VAL A 188 -3.43 9.26 -7.85
CA VAL A 188 -2.89 9.75 -9.13
C VAL A 188 -2.83 8.63 -10.16
N ALA A 189 -3.74 8.62 -11.14
CA ALA A 189 -3.83 7.56 -12.15
C ALA A 189 -2.85 7.72 -13.32
N ASN A 190 -2.71 6.64 -14.12
CA ASN A 190 -1.89 6.52 -15.32
C ASN A 190 -0.37 6.76 -15.15
N GLN A 191 0.15 6.59 -13.94
CA GLN A 191 1.57 6.58 -13.64
C GLN A 191 2.19 5.21 -13.93
N LEU A 192 3.44 5.21 -14.39
CA LEU A 192 4.25 4.01 -14.50
C LEU A 192 4.79 3.65 -13.10
N VAL A 193 4.44 2.47 -12.61
CA VAL A 193 4.94 1.95 -11.33
C VAL A 193 5.88 0.79 -11.60
N THR A 194 7.10 0.87 -11.07
CA THR A 194 8.11 -0.18 -11.16
C THR A 194 8.21 -0.92 -9.84
N PHE A 195 8.12 -2.24 -9.85
CA PHE A 195 8.28 -3.06 -8.65
C PHE A 195 9.65 -3.75 -8.63
N SER A 196 10.25 -3.82 -7.45
CA SER A 196 11.51 -4.49 -7.21
C SER A 196 11.57 -5.09 -5.81
N THR A 197 12.55 -5.95 -5.58
CA THR A 197 12.87 -6.49 -4.27
C THR A 197 14.35 -6.28 -3.98
N ASP A 198 14.70 -6.27 -2.69
CA ASP A 198 16.09 -6.28 -2.22
C ASP A 198 16.90 -7.51 -2.67
N ARG A 199 16.23 -8.54 -3.22
CA ARG A 199 16.85 -9.81 -3.63
C ARG A 199 16.66 -10.20 -5.10
N GLY A 200 16.04 -9.36 -5.93
CA GLY A 200 16.10 -9.33 -7.40
C GLY A 200 15.60 -10.54 -8.22
N LEU A 201 15.70 -11.77 -7.71
CA LEU A 201 15.44 -13.04 -8.42
C LEU A 201 14.76 -14.11 -7.56
N LEU A 202 14.63 -13.88 -6.25
CA LEU A 202 14.11 -14.87 -5.30
C LEU A 202 12.58 -14.87 -5.15
N VAL A 203 11.91 -13.98 -5.88
CA VAL A 203 10.46 -13.85 -5.93
C VAL A 203 10.04 -13.93 -7.38
N ASP A 204 9.25 -14.96 -7.71
CA ASP A 204 8.74 -15.18 -9.06
C ASP A 204 7.44 -14.39 -9.28
N GLY A 205 7.17 -14.04 -10.54
CA GLY A 205 5.95 -13.32 -10.96
C GLY A 205 5.99 -11.79 -10.81
N ILE A 206 7.14 -11.19 -10.48
CA ILE A 206 7.26 -9.72 -10.45
C ILE A 206 7.27 -9.19 -11.89
N ASP A 207 6.17 -8.58 -12.31
CA ASP A 207 6.22 -7.65 -13.43
C ASP A 207 6.91 -6.37 -12.96
N SER A 208 8.07 -6.09 -13.55
CA SER A 208 8.87 -4.94 -13.19
C SER A 208 8.18 -3.61 -13.51
N GLN A 209 7.13 -3.58 -14.33
CA GLN A 209 6.46 -2.34 -14.74
C GLN A 209 4.96 -2.52 -14.90
N VAL A 210 4.18 -1.73 -14.16
CA VAL A 210 2.71 -1.76 -14.21
C VAL A 210 2.19 -0.33 -14.24
N THR A 211 1.25 -0.01 -15.13
CA THR A 211 0.54 1.27 -15.10
C THR A 211 -0.54 1.25 -14.02
N ASN A 212 -0.63 2.30 -13.20
CA ASN A 212 -1.65 2.36 -12.17
C ASN A 212 -3.04 2.75 -12.73
N ALA A 213 -4.05 1.94 -12.42
CA ALA A 213 -5.45 2.20 -12.77
C ALA A 213 -6.12 2.88 -11.57
N ALA A 214 -6.74 4.05 -11.79
CA ALA A 214 -7.33 4.86 -10.70
C ALA A 214 -6.36 5.13 -9.54
N GLY A 215 -5.06 5.26 -9.86
CA GLY A 215 -3.95 5.49 -8.93
C GLY A 215 -3.45 4.26 -8.17
N MET A 216 -3.93 3.06 -8.50
CA MET A 216 -3.45 1.80 -7.92
C MET A 216 -2.83 0.89 -8.98
N ALA A 217 -1.63 0.37 -8.72
CA ALA A 217 -0.99 -0.70 -9.48
C ALA A 217 -0.89 -1.96 -8.61
N GLY A 218 -0.99 -3.14 -9.21
CA GLY A 218 -0.91 -4.41 -8.49
C GLY A 218 -0.01 -5.40 -9.19
N ILE A 219 0.74 -6.17 -8.39
CA ILE A 219 1.50 -7.33 -8.86
C ILE A 219 1.13 -8.57 -8.05
N GLN A 220 1.22 -9.72 -8.71
CA GLN A 220 1.07 -11.03 -8.08
C GLN A 220 2.46 -11.62 -7.86
N VAL A 221 2.80 -11.97 -6.63
CA VAL A 221 4.14 -12.46 -6.28
C VAL A 221 4.08 -13.80 -5.60
N THR A 222 5.07 -14.66 -5.87
CA THR A 222 5.27 -15.93 -5.16
C THR A 222 6.70 -16.02 -4.66
N SER A 223 6.89 -16.12 -3.34
CA SER A 223 8.22 -16.17 -2.73
C SER A 223 8.81 -17.57 -2.74
N GLN A 224 10.12 -17.65 -2.98
CA GLN A 224 10.91 -18.89 -2.92
C GLN A 224 11.83 -18.94 -1.67
N VAL A 225 11.68 -18.00 -0.74
CA VAL A 225 12.50 -17.89 0.49
C VAL A 225 11.66 -18.02 1.76
N THR A 226 12.34 -18.18 2.90
CA THR A 226 11.75 -18.43 4.24
C THR A 226 12.10 -17.34 5.25
N ASP A 227 12.35 -16.12 4.76
CA ASP A 227 12.71 -14.95 5.54
C ASP A 227 12.09 -13.65 5.01
N ASP A 228 12.47 -12.51 5.60
CA ASP A 228 11.93 -11.21 5.24
C ASP A 228 12.45 -10.75 3.87
N VAL A 229 11.51 -10.28 3.04
CA VAL A 229 11.81 -9.65 1.75
C VAL A 229 11.26 -8.23 1.76
N THR A 230 12.08 -7.27 1.33
CA THR A 230 11.67 -5.88 1.20
C THR A 230 11.23 -5.61 -0.23
N PHE A 231 9.96 -5.26 -0.38
CA PHE A 231 9.40 -4.84 -1.66
C PHE A 231 9.47 -3.33 -1.77
N THR A 232 9.92 -2.87 -2.93
CA THR A 232 9.99 -1.44 -3.28
C THR A 232 9.17 -1.21 -4.53
N ALA A 233 8.20 -0.31 -4.46
CA ALA A 233 7.51 0.21 -5.64
C ALA A 233 7.94 1.65 -5.88
N THR A 234 8.29 1.97 -7.13
CA THR A 234 8.76 3.29 -7.54
C THR A 234 7.82 3.86 -8.58
N ALA A 235 7.33 5.08 -8.38
CA ALA A 235 6.66 5.87 -9.40
C ALA A 235 7.47 7.16 -9.59
N ASP A 236 7.85 7.47 -10.83
CA ASP A 236 8.83 8.50 -11.16
C ASP A 236 10.13 8.37 -10.36
N PHE A 237 10.34 9.23 -9.35
CA PHE A 237 11.50 9.22 -8.45
C PHE A 237 11.15 8.90 -6.98
N ARG A 238 9.89 8.61 -6.67
CA ARG A 238 9.40 8.37 -5.30
C ARG A 238 9.22 6.88 -5.06
N GLN A 239 9.57 6.44 -3.86
CA GLN A 239 9.56 5.04 -3.48
C GLN A 239 8.68 4.80 -2.27
N GLY A 240 7.94 3.69 -2.32
CA GLY A 240 7.29 3.10 -1.17
C GLY A 240 7.97 1.78 -0.86
N GLN A 241 8.08 1.43 0.42
CA GLN A 241 8.63 0.16 0.87
C GLN A 241 7.69 -0.55 1.81
N THR A 242 7.65 -1.88 1.70
CA THR A 242 7.03 -2.74 2.70
C THR A 242 7.86 -4.00 2.85
N THR A 243 7.88 -4.55 4.06
CA THR A 243 8.56 -5.81 4.37
C THR A 243 7.50 -6.88 4.58
N ILE A 244 7.68 -8.03 3.91
CA ILE A 244 6.82 -9.19 4.08
C ILE A 244 7.69 -10.32 4.61
N SER A 245 7.22 -10.95 5.70
CA SER A 245 7.86 -12.11 6.30
C SER A 245 7.32 -13.39 5.68
N PHE A 246 8.20 -14.15 5.04
CA PHE A 246 7.91 -15.50 4.59
C PHE A 246 8.36 -16.50 5.64
N TYR A 247 7.52 -17.50 5.89
CA TYR A 247 7.79 -18.60 6.80
C TYR A 247 7.82 -19.89 6.00
N PRO A 248 8.58 -20.89 6.45
CA PRO A 248 8.47 -22.21 5.85
C PRO A 248 7.01 -22.68 5.96
N GLY A 249 6.46 -23.24 4.88
CA GLY A 249 5.15 -23.89 4.92
C GLY A 249 5.13 -24.99 5.98
N PRO A 250 3.94 -25.50 6.37
CA PRO A 250 3.85 -26.56 7.37
C PRO A 250 4.81 -27.72 7.08
N PRO A 251 5.34 -28.41 8.11
CA PRO A 251 6.26 -29.52 7.91
C PRO A 251 5.65 -30.57 6.96
N PRO A 252 6.47 -31.21 6.12
CA PRO A 252 6.00 -32.33 5.30
C PRO A 252 5.34 -33.44 6.13
N VAL A 253 4.35 -34.11 5.54
CA VAL A 253 3.57 -35.14 6.24
C VAL A 253 4.39 -36.42 6.44
N PRO A 254 4.47 -36.99 7.66
CA PRO A 254 5.14 -38.25 7.93
C PRO A 254 4.32 -39.45 7.40
N SER A 255 4.48 -39.76 6.11
CA SER A 255 3.70 -40.80 5.44
C SER A 255 4.53 -41.61 4.43
N PRO A 256 4.25 -42.91 4.25
CA PRO A 256 3.15 -43.67 4.87
C PRO A 256 3.42 -44.02 6.35
N LEU A 257 2.33 -44.20 7.10
CA LEU A 257 2.31 -44.78 8.44
C LEU A 257 1.81 -46.23 8.36
N THR A 258 2.44 -47.13 9.12
CA THR A 258 2.00 -48.51 9.35
C THR A 258 1.88 -48.78 10.85
N ALA A 259 0.91 -49.61 11.23
CA ALA A 259 0.72 -50.07 12.61
C ALA A 259 0.71 -51.61 12.63
N THR A 260 1.56 -52.21 13.45
CA THR A 260 1.75 -53.66 13.54
C THR A 260 1.57 -54.10 14.98
N ALA A 261 0.59 -54.97 15.24
CA ALA A 261 0.43 -55.58 16.56
C ALA A 261 1.61 -56.52 16.84
N LEU A 262 2.32 -56.28 17.94
CA LEU A 262 3.40 -57.15 18.42
C LEU A 262 2.91 -58.16 19.46
N THR A 263 1.96 -57.73 20.30
CA THR A 263 1.26 -58.56 21.30
C THR A 263 -0.21 -58.14 21.37
N ASP A 264 -0.99 -58.73 22.27
CA ASP A 264 -2.36 -58.30 22.62
C ASP A 264 -2.41 -56.97 23.38
N HIS A 265 -1.26 -56.45 23.82
CA HIS A 265 -1.13 -55.21 24.59
C HIS A 265 -0.01 -54.28 24.07
N GLU A 266 0.50 -54.53 22.87
CA GLU A 266 1.57 -53.73 22.28
C GLU A 266 1.43 -53.60 20.77
N VAL A 267 1.39 -52.37 20.27
CA VAL A 267 1.38 -52.04 18.83
C VAL A 267 2.62 -51.21 18.49
N GLU A 268 3.35 -51.63 17.46
CA GLU A 268 4.47 -50.87 16.89
C GLU A 268 4.02 -50.05 15.69
N LEU A 269 4.25 -48.75 15.75
CA LEU A 269 4.03 -47.80 14.68
C LEU A 269 5.35 -47.52 13.98
N THR A 270 5.33 -47.46 12.65
CA THR A 270 6.46 -47.02 11.83
C THR A 270 5.97 -46.05 10.77
N TRP A 271 6.64 -44.91 10.60
CA TRP A 271 6.33 -43.94 9.55
C TRP A 271 7.59 -43.51 8.80
N ALA A 272 7.38 -42.99 7.58
CA ALA A 272 8.45 -42.33 6.85
C ALA A 272 8.67 -40.91 7.38
N ASP A 273 9.87 -40.64 7.85
CA ASP A 273 10.33 -39.31 8.20
C ASP A 273 10.53 -38.49 6.92
N ARG A 274 9.67 -37.49 6.76
CA ARG A 274 9.66 -36.59 5.58
C ARG A 274 9.74 -35.13 5.99
N ALA A 275 9.36 -34.83 7.24
CA ALA A 275 9.62 -33.51 7.76
C ALA A 275 11.12 -33.41 7.99
N TRP A 276 11.71 -32.28 7.61
CA TRP A 276 13.15 -32.05 7.75
C TRP A 276 13.42 -30.94 8.77
N ASP A 277 12.36 -30.43 9.38
CA ASP A 277 12.33 -29.27 10.25
C ASP A 277 11.29 -29.39 11.37
N GLU A 278 10.80 -30.61 11.63
CA GLU A 278 10.03 -30.93 12.81
C GLU A 278 10.89 -30.94 14.07
N THR A 279 10.23 -30.65 15.18
CA THR A 279 10.81 -30.78 16.52
C THR A 279 10.24 -31.99 17.26
N GLU A 280 9.03 -32.43 16.88
CA GLU A 280 8.39 -33.63 17.40
C GLU A 280 7.39 -34.21 16.38
N TYR A 281 7.04 -35.47 16.59
CA TYR A 281 5.90 -36.13 15.97
C TYR A 281 4.80 -36.37 17.02
N GLN A 282 3.58 -35.93 16.72
CA GLN A 282 2.40 -36.22 17.53
C GLN A 282 1.66 -37.42 16.99
N ILE A 283 1.43 -38.39 17.88
CA ILE A 283 0.75 -39.64 17.59
C ILE A 283 -0.62 -39.59 18.22
N GLU A 284 -1.64 -39.81 17.39
CA GLU A 284 -3.01 -39.94 17.85
C GLU A 284 -3.54 -41.33 17.60
N ARG A 285 -4.35 -41.82 18.56
CA ARG A 285 -5.05 -43.09 18.52
C ARG A 285 -6.55 -42.88 18.54
N SER A 286 -7.28 -43.67 17.76
CA SER A 286 -8.74 -43.74 17.75
C SER A 286 -9.21 -45.19 17.81
N PRO A 287 -10.33 -45.48 18.49
CA PRO A 287 -10.93 -46.82 18.50
C PRO A 287 -11.61 -47.23 17.18
N ASN A 288 -11.80 -46.30 16.23
CA ASN A 288 -12.57 -46.59 14.99
C ASN A 288 -12.08 -45.86 13.74
N GLY A 289 -11.00 -45.05 13.84
CA GLY A 289 -10.40 -44.34 12.71
C GLY A 289 -11.21 -43.14 12.19
N SER A 290 -12.40 -42.89 12.71
CA SER A 290 -13.29 -41.80 12.28
C SER A 290 -13.43 -40.69 13.34
N TYR A 291 -13.61 -41.07 14.60
CA TYR A 291 -13.78 -40.15 15.74
C TYR A 291 -13.09 -40.67 17.01
N GLY A 292 -13.04 -39.86 18.06
CA GLY A 292 -12.38 -40.26 19.32
C GLY A 292 -10.86 -40.32 19.22
N TRP A 293 -10.27 -39.51 18.33
CA TRP A 293 -8.83 -39.34 18.25
C TRP A 293 -8.29 -38.68 19.54
N THR A 294 -7.32 -39.31 20.16
CA THR A 294 -6.68 -38.85 21.40
C THR A 294 -5.16 -38.84 21.22
N ASN A 295 -4.50 -37.76 21.64
CA ASN A 295 -3.05 -37.70 21.65
C ASN A 295 -2.52 -38.75 22.63
N THR A 296 -1.79 -39.73 22.09
CA THR A 296 -1.27 -40.87 22.84
C THR A 296 0.19 -40.65 23.21
N ALA A 297 0.95 -40.03 22.33
CA ALA A 297 2.34 -39.69 22.58
C ALA A 297 2.83 -38.54 21.70
N ALA A 298 3.91 -37.91 22.16
CA ALA A 298 4.80 -37.10 21.34
C ALA A 298 6.21 -37.69 21.43
N VAL A 299 6.87 -37.84 20.28
CA VAL A 299 8.26 -38.29 20.19
C VAL A 299 9.11 -37.21 19.54
N GLY A 300 10.41 -37.17 19.85
CA GLY A 300 11.31 -36.13 19.32
C GLY A 300 11.48 -36.18 17.79
N ALA A 301 12.17 -35.16 17.26
CA ALA A 301 12.59 -35.09 15.86
C ALA A 301 13.34 -36.36 15.39
N ASP A 302 13.27 -36.63 14.09
CA ASP A 302 13.89 -37.79 13.41
C ASP A 302 13.41 -39.19 13.90
N VAL A 303 12.52 -39.26 14.89
CA VAL A 303 11.95 -40.54 15.35
C VAL A 303 10.98 -41.05 14.30
N THR A 304 11.16 -42.31 13.90
CA THR A 304 10.36 -42.98 12.87
C THR A 304 9.52 -44.14 13.41
N THR A 305 9.63 -44.44 14.72
CA THR A 305 8.94 -45.57 15.35
C THR A 305 8.41 -45.22 16.73
N TYR A 306 7.30 -45.83 17.11
CA TYR A 306 6.72 -45.71 18.46
C TYR A 306 6.04 -47.02 18.86
N ARG A 307 6.13 -47.40 20.14
CA ARG A 307 5.45 -48.57 20.68
C ARG A 307 4.37 -48.13 21.66
N ASP A 308 3.12 -48.31 21.27
CA ASP A 308 2.00 -48.12 22.17
C ASP A 308 1.83 -49.38 23.02
N LYS A 309 2.03 -49.23 24.33
CA LYS A 309 1.89 -50.31 25.34
C LYS A 309 0.66 -50.16 26.23
N GLU A 310 -0.14 -49.12 25.97
CA GLU A 310 -1.34 -48.79 26.73
C GLU A 310 -2.58 -49.15 25.91
N VAL A 311 -2.53 -50.31 25.24
CA VAL A 311 -3.61 -50.87 24.43
C VAL A 311 -4.12 -52.15 25.06
N ASP A 312 -5.43 -52.32 24.98
CA ASP A 312 -6.07 -53.61 25.23
C ASP A 312 -6.18 -54.38 23.91
N CYS A 313 -6.67 -55.61 23.97
CA CYS A 313 -6.85 -56.40 22.76
C CYS A 313 -8.07 -55.95 21.95
N ASN A 314 -7.92 -54.86 21.19
CA ASN A 314 -8.91 -54.28 20.29
C ASN A 314 -8.21 -53.73 19.05
N ALA A 315 -8.96 -53.56 17.97
CA ALA A 315 -8.45 -52.85 16.81
C ALA A 315 -8.34 -51.35 17.09
N TYR A 316 -7.16 -50.79 16.91
CA TYR A 316 -6.92 -49.34 17.00
C TYR A 316 -6.46 -48.77 15.66
N TYR A 317 -6.76 -47.49 15.50
CA TYR A 317 -6.33 -46.68 14.36
C TYR A 317 -5.39 -45.60 14.85
N TYR A 318 -4.31 -45.39 14.11
CA TYR A 318 -3.26 -44.44 14.42
C TYR A 318 -3.08 -43.45 13.29
N ARG A 319 -2.73 -42.22 13.64
CA ARG A 319 -2.27 -41.22 12.68
C ARG A 319 -1.17 -40.38 13.32
N VAL A 320 -0.21 -39.96 12.50
CA VAL A 320 0.95 -39.18 12.96
C VAL A 320 0.98 -37.85 12.20
N ARG A 321 1.39 -36.78 12.87
CA ARG A 321 1.70 -35.49 12.23
C ARG A 321 3.01 -34.94 12.79
N ALA A 322 3.74 -34.21 11.96
CA ALA A 322 4.91 -33.46 12.38
C ALA A 322 4.48 -32.14 13.06
N TYR A 323 5.27 -31.69 14.02
CA TYR A 323 5.15 -30.38 14.66
C TYR A 323 6.49 -29.65 14.64
N ARG A 324 6.46 -28.34 14.39
CA ARG A 324 7.64 -27.48 14.39
C ARG A 324 7.49 -26.37 15.43
N ALA A 325 8.30 -26.44 16.49
CA ALA A 325 8.18 -25.55 17.65
C ALA A 325 8.46 -24.06 17.35
N ARG A 326 9.32 -23.77 16.35
CA ARG A 326 9.70 -22.39 15.99
C ARG A 326 8.49 -21.52 15.62
N ASP A 327 7.50 -22.10 14.93
CA ASP A 327 6.32 -21.38 14.44
C ASP A 327 4.99 -22.02 14.89
N GLY A 328 5.06 -23.07 15.71
CA GLY A 328 3.88 -23.76 16.24
C GLY A 328 3.04 -24.49 15.18
N SER A 329 3.61 -24.73 13.99
CA SER A 329 2.88 -25.32 12.87
C SER A 329 2.84 -26.84 12.93
N TYR A 330 1.78 -27.41 12.37
CA TYR A 330 1.56 -28.84 12.24
C TYR A 330 1.44 -29.23 10.78
N SER A 331 2.02 -30.37 10.39
CA SER A 331 1.65 -31.01 9.13
C SER A 331 0.18 -31.45 9.16
N THR A 332 -0.40 -31.74 7.99
CA THR A 332 -1.58 -32.61 7.98
C THR A 332 -1.21 -33.99 8.53
N TYR A 333 -2.21 -34.77 8.96
CA TYR A 333 -1.96 -36.13 9.42
C TYR A 333 -1.55 -37.04 8.26
N SER A 334 -0.76 -38.07 8.60
CA SER A 334 -0.53 -39.25 7.77
C SER A 334 -1.84 -39.93 7.37
N ASN A 335 -1.73 -41.00 6.56
CA ASN A 335 -2.83 -41.96 6.47
C ASN A 335 -3.18 -42.50 7.87
N ALA A 336 -4.46 -42.81 8.08
CA ALA A 336 -4.88 -43.57 9.26
C ALA A 336 -4.45 -45.04 9.05
N ALA A 337 -3.58 -45.54 9.90
CA ALA A 337 -3.13 -46.93 9.89
C ALA A 337 -3.91 -47.70 10.96
N GLN A 338 -4.58 -48.78 10.56
CA GLN A 338 -5.16 -49.72 11.51
C GLN A 338 -4.07 -50.71 11.94
N ASP A 339 -4.05 -51.11 13.20
CA ASP A 339 -3.27 -52.29 13.57
C ASP A 339 -3.82 -53.54 12.86
N GLU A 340 -2.93 -54.37 12.34
CA GLU A 340 -3.33 -55.69 11.85
C GLU A 340 -3.55 -56.60 13.06
N SER A 341 -4.67 -56.39 13.75
CA SER A 341 -5.10 -57.15 14.92
C SER A 341 -5.39 -58.61 14.55
N GLY A 342 -4.41 -59.49 14.75
CA GLY A 342 -4.55 -60.94 14.65
C GLY A 342 -4.11 -61.71 15.90
N LEU A 343 -3.72 -61.02 16.98
CA LEU A 343 -3.04 -61.62 18.12
C LEU A 343 -3.92 -61.77 19.38
N CYS A 344 -5.20 -61.40 19.32
CA CYS A 344 -6.06 -61.53 20.50
C CYS A 344 -6.28 -62.98 20.92
N PRO A 345 -5.96 -63.34 22.18
CA PRO A 345 -6.31 -64.65 22.68
C PRO A 345 -7.83 -64.78 22.69
N PRO A 346 -8.36 -65.95 22.31
CA PRO A 346 -9.79 -66.13 22.27
C PRO A 346 -10.41 -66.07 23.68
N HIS A 347 -11.48 -65.29 23.85
CA HIS A 347 -12.10 -64.99 25.14
C HIS A 347 -13.63 -65.13 25.06
N PRO A 348 -14.32 -65.65 26.11
CA PRO A 348 -13.78 -66.25 27.32
C PRO A 348 -13.36 -67.72 27.12
N LEU A 349 -12.24 -68.12 27.71
CA LEU A 349 -11.84 -69.53 27.80
C LEU A 349 -12.63 -70.21 28.95
N SER A 350 -13.52 -71.12 28.60
CA SER A 350 -14.27 -71.95 29.54
C SER A 350 -13.71 -73.38 29.55
N LEU A 351 -13.54 -73.91 30.76
CA LEU A 351 -13.06 -75.25 31.01
C LEU A 351 -14.15 -76.09 31.70
N THR A 352 -14.51 -77.22 31.09
CA THR A 352 -15.46 -78.17 31.69
C THR A 352 -14.79 -79.54 31.80
N ASN A 353 -14.66 -80.06 33.02
CA ASN A 353 -14.19 -81.43 33.25
C ASN A 353 -15.23 -82.42 32.73
N TYR A 354 -14.83 -83.27 31.78
CA TYR A 354 -15.71 -84.26 31.18
C TYR A 354 -15.49 -85.65 31.80
N SER A 355 -14.23 -85.98 32.14
CA SER A 355 -13.86 -87.21 32.86
C SER A 355 -12.46 -87.07 33.49
N PRO A 356 -11.95 -88.06 34.27
CA PRO A 356 -10.63 -87.98 34.91
C PRO A 356 -9.46 -87.71 33.96
N ASN A 357 -9.62 -88.09 32.68
CA ASN A 357 -8.58 -87.91 31.64
C ASN A 357 -9.02 -86.99 30.50
N TRP A 358 -10.18 -86.32 30.61
CA TRP A 358 -10.72 -85.49 29.52
C TRP A 358 -11.30 -84.19 30.04
N VAL A 359 -10.90 -83.11 29.40
CA VAL A 359 -11.41 -81.76 29.61
C VAL A 359 -11.92 -81.19 28.29
N SER A 360 -13.04 -80.46 28.34
CA SER A 360 -13.54 -79.67 27.21
C SER A 360 -13.11 -78.22 27.39
N LEU A 361 -12.39 -77.70 26.40
CA LEU A 361 -12.08 -76.28 26.29
C LEU A 361 -13.08 -75.65 25.30
N ARG A 362 -13.63 -74.50 25.65
CA ARG A 362 -14.46 -73.67 24.77
C ARG A 362 -13.95 -72.24 24.80
N TRP A 363 -13.90 -71.60 23.64
CA TRP A 363 -13.55 -70.20 23.51
C TRP A 363 -14.35 -69.56 22.37
N GLN A 364 -14.45 -68.24 22.35
CA GLN A 364 -14.99 -67.48 21.22
C GLN A 364 -13.84 -66.80 20.48
N TYR A 365 -13.87 -66.84 19.15
CA TYR A 365 -12.99 -66.07 18.29
C TYR A 365 -13.81 -64.94 17.68
N GLU A 366 -13.55 -63.70 18.06
CA GLU A 366 -14.08 -62.55 17.36
C GLU A 366 -13.15 -62.25 16.19
N ALA A 367 -13.54 -62.62 14.98
CA ALA A 367 -12.81 -62.19 13.79
C ALA A 367 -12.93 -60.66 13.68
N PRO A 368 -11.87 -59.94 13.28
CA PRO A 368 -11.99 -58.53 12.96
C PRO A 368 -13.10 -58.36 11.92
N THR A 369 -14.09 -57.52 12.20
CA THR A 369 -15.09 -57.15 11.19
C THR A 369 -14.37 -56.38 10.09
N LEU A 370 -14.11 -57.02 8.95
CA LEU A 370 -13.67 -56.33 7.73
C LEU A 370 -14.82 -55.42 7.27
N GLY A 371 -14.68 -54.12 7.53
CA GLY A 371 -15.58 -53.11 6.98
C GLY A 371 -15.48 -53.09 5.45
N THR A 372 -16.62 -53.18 4.78
CA THR A 372 -16.78 -52.98 3.33
C THR A 372 -16.66 -51.53 2.91
#